data_AF-A0A6C0ATF9-F1
#
_entry.id   AF-A0A6C0ATF9-F1
#
_cell.length_a   1.000
_cell.length_b   1.000
_cell.length_c   1.000
_cell.angle_alpha   90.00
_cell.angle_beta   90.00
_cell.angle_gamma   90.00
#
_symmetry.space_group_name_H-M   'P 1'
#
loop_
_entity.id
_entity.type
_entity.pdbx_description
1 polymer ?
#
loop_
_entity_poly.entity_id
_entity_poly.type
_entity_poly.pdbx_seq_one_letter_code
_entity_poly.pdbx_strand_id
1 'polypeptide(L)'
;MYIIITHMYKQLLTLLVILLFLYVFYKLYMGIWFFHEGLTQNELEEKMEVEKQERIQSVDGQEASLMVPKIIGIHIQDNQQYSENMYRDKSTFIDQYPNASYLVQTIPKEEIDNISEEYEVEFNKAIQLTLPMETSRFSSFMIIRPTSDNRFPKFFTLDVNNFPSENKKDYVLWGDSGEVESSPNNNVITPYNVKSHPHPKDLMQVEDSNIYIGKYNMGRKILHIHTLGTIFDNNYMNIGNVDTVDDKISIQCSKGHMIDSVMIYFGVPSDI
;
A
#
# COMPACT_ATOMS: atom_id res chain seq x y z
N MET A 1 37.08 -11.18 56.28
CA MET A 1 36.73 -10.03 55.42
C MET A 1 36.53 -10.43 53.96
N TYR A 2 37.47 -11.16 53.33
CA TYR A 2 37.40 -11.57 51.91
C TYR A 2 36.16 -12.43 51.55
N ILE A 3 35.82 -13.40 52.40
CA ILE A 3 34.66 -14.32 52.19
C ILE A 3 33.32 -13.58 52.16
N ILE A 4 33.15 -12.60 53.06
CA ILE A 4 31.93 -11.81 53.18
C ILE A 4 31.72 -10.94 51.94
N ILE A 5 32.80 -10.32 51.45
CA ILE A 5 32.77 -9.51 50.23
C ILE A 5 32.37 -10.37 49.03
N THR A 6 32.99 -11.53 48.83
CA THR A 6 32.62 -12.45 47.73
C THR A 6 31.18 -12.97 47.83
N HIS A 7 30.63 -13.13 49.03
CA HIS A 7 29.25 -13.59 49.20
C HIS A 7 28.25 -12.48 48.84
N MET A 8 28.56 -11.24 49.22
CA MET A 8 27.77 -10.06 48.88
C MET A 8 27.74 -9.78 47.37
N TYR A 9 28.87 -9.94 46.67
CA TYR A 9 28.93 -9.82 45.21
C TYR A 9 28.11 -10.89 44.49
N LYS A 10 28.11 -12.14 44.99
CA LYS A 10 27.26 -13.21 44.42
C LYS A 10 25.77 -12.92 44.59
N GLN A 11 25.37 -12.39 45.74
CA GLN A 11 23.97 -12.00 45.98
C GLN A 11 23.55 -10.83 45.07
N LEU A 12 24.41 -9.82 44.91
CA LEU A 12 24.14 -8.67 44.02
C LEU A 12 24.01 -9.11 42.55
N LEU A 13 24.91 -9.97 42.08
CA LEU A 13 24.86 -10.51 40.73
C LEU A 13 23.58 -11.33 40.49
N THR A 14 23.18 -12.12 41.48
CA THR A 14 21.95 -12.93 41.40
C THR A 14 20.71 -12.04 41.31
N LEU A 15 20.65 -10.96 42.10
CA LEU A 15 19.58 -9.97 42.03
C LEU A 15 19.52 -9.26 40.67
N LEU A 16 20.67 -8.89 40.11
CA LEU A 16 20.77 -8.27 38.78
C LEU A 16 20.28 -9.20 37.66
N VAL A 17 20.64 -10.48 37.71
CA VAL A 17 20.18 -11.47 36.74
C VAL A 17 18.67 -11.68 36.82
N ILE A 18 18.11 -11.73 38.03
CA ILE A 18 16.65 -11.85 38.23
C ILE A 18 15.93 -10.61 37.69
N LEU A 19 16.43 -9.41 37.97
CA LEU A 19 15.86 -8.16 37.44
C LEU A 19 15.93 -8.09 35.91
N LEU A 20 17.03 -8.55 35.31
CA LEU A 20 17.17 -8.63 33.86
C LEU A 20 16.14 -9.61 33.27
N PHE A 21 15.96 -10.78 33.89
CA PHE A 21 14.96 -11.76 33.47
C PHE A 21 13.54 -11.20 33.55
N LEU A 22 13.20 -10.53 34.65
CA LEU A 22 11.90 -9.87 34.82
C LEU A 22 11.69 -8.77 33.78
N TYR A 23 12.72 -7.96 33.47
CA TYR A 23 12.64 -6.92 32.46
C TYR A 23 12.41 -7.49 31.05
N VAL A 24 13.15 -8.55 30.68
CA VAL A 24 13.00 -9.23 29.39
C VAL A 24 11.62 -9.88 29.27
N PHE A 25 11.14 -10.57 30.32
CA PHE A 25 9.80 -11.15 30.33
C PHE A 25 8.71 -10.08 30.29
N TYR A 26 8.87 -8.96 31.00
CA TYR A 26 7.95 -7.84 30.94
C TYR A 26 7.90 -7.24 29.53
N LYS A 27 9.05 -7.05 28.87
CA LYS A 27 9.11 -6.56 27.49
C LYS A 27 8.50 -7.55 26.48
N LEU A 28 8.70 -8.85 26.67
CA LEU A 28 8.06 -9.89 25.85
C LEU A 28 6.55 -9.93 26.09
N TYR A 29 6.10 -9.89 27.35
CA TYR A 29 4.67 -9.88 27.72
C TYR A 29 3.96 -8.64 27.19
N MET A 30 4.54 -7.45 27.40
CA MET A 30 4.02 -6.20 26.83
C MET A 30 4.08 -6.22 25.31
N GLY A 31 5.15 -6.75 24.70
CA GLY A 31 5.26 -6.90 23.25
C GLY A 31 4.16 -7.80 22.67
N ILE A 32 3.86 -8.92 23.33
CA ILE A 32 2.77 -9.84 22.96
C ILE A 32 1.39 -9.18 23.17
N TRP A 33 1.23 -8.35 24.21
CA TRP A 33 0.00 -7.56 24.42
C TRP A 33 -0.19 -6.45 23.38
N PHE A 34 0.89 -5.82 22.91
CA PHE A 34 0.84 -4.87 21.78
C PHE A 34 0.47 -5.56 20.46
N PHE A 35 0.66 -6.88 20.32
CA PHE A 35 0.13 -7.66 19.18
C PHE A 35 -1.36 -8.04 19.34
N HIS A 36 -1.98 -7.79 20.50
CA HIS A 36 -3.40 -8.05 20.76
C HIS A 36 -4.30 -6.82 20.64
N GLU A 37 -3.77 -5.63 20.33
CA GLU A 37 -4.57 -4.44 20.03
C GLU A 37 -4.82 -4.26 18.52
N GLY A 38 -5.07 -5.37 17.85
CA GLY A 38 -5.81 -5.40 16.58
C GLY A 38 -7.09 -6.19 16.82
N LEU A 39 -8.21 -5.75 16.26
CA LEU A 39 -9.44 -6.54 16.24
C LEU A 39 -9.11 -7.98 15.86
N THR A 40 -9.55 -8.95 16.65
CA THR A 40 -9.41 -10.35 16.24
C THR A 40 -10.17 -10.55 14.93
N GLN A 41 -9.75 -11.52 14.12
CA GLN A 41 -10.34 -11.73 12.79
C GLN A 41 -11.87 -11.85 12.83
N ASN A 42 -12.42 -12.47 13.89
CA ASN A 42 -13.87 -12.57 14.09
C ASN A 42 -14.52 -11.24 14.45
N GLU A 43 -13.87 -10.41 15.28
CA GLU A 43 -14.38 -9.08 15.64
C GLU A 43 -14.28 -8.09 14.46
N LEU A 44 -13.29 -8.26 13.57
CA LEU A 44 -13.19 -7.48 12.33
C LEU A 44 -14.29 -7.90 11.35
N GLU A 45 -14.54 -9.20 11.20
CA GLU A 45 -15.63 -9.74 10.37
C GLU A 45 -17.00 -9.28 10.87
N GLU A 46 -17.24 -9.38 12.18
CA GLU A 46 -18.48 -8.91 12.81
C GLU A 46 -18.64 -7.40 12.65
N LYS A 47 -17.58 -6.61 12.86
CA LYS A 47 -17.65 -5.16 12.63
C LYS A 47 -17.89 -4.81 11.17
N MET A 48 -17.22 -5.46 10.22
CA MET A 48 -17.45 -5.19 8.79
C MET A 48 -18.86 -5.61 8.34
N GLU A 49 -19.40 -6.73 8.84
CA GLU A 49 -20.77 -7.14 8.53
C GLU A 49 -21.81 -6.23 9.17
N VAL A 50 -21.59 -5.80 10.42
CA VAL A 50 -22.46 -4.82 11.09
C VAL A 50 -22.41 -3.47 10.37
N GLU A 51 -21.22 -2.97 10.02
CA GLU A 51 -21.07 -1.72 9.27
C GLU A 51 -21.67 -1.80 7.87
N LYS A 52 -21.60 -2.98 7.22
CA LYS A 52 -22.28 -3.25 5.95
C LYS A 52 -23.80 -3.26 6.13
N GLN A 53 -24.33 -3.90 7.17
CA GLN A 53 -25.77 -3.97 7.42
C GLN A 53 -26.36 -2.63 7.90
N GLU A 54 -25.69 -1.91 8.77
CA GLU A 54 -26.09 -0.56 9.24
C GLU A 54 -26.04 0.47 8.09
N ARG A 55 -25.10 0.32 7.14
CA ARG A 55 -25.04 1.17 5.93
C ARG A 55 -26.05 0.78 4.85
N ILE A 56 -26.44 -0.49 4.77
CA ILE A 56 -27.56 -0.94 3.91
C ILE A 56 -28.91 -0.46 4.47
N GLN A 57 -29.07 -0.40 5.81
CA GLN A 57 -30.32 0.01 6.46
C GLN A 57 -30.48 1.53 6.60
N SER A 58 -29.40 2.32 6.61
CA SER A 58 -29.46 3.78 6.81
C SER A 58 -29.77 4.59 5.56
N VAL A 59 -29.98 3.96 4.39
CA VAL A 59 -30.35 4.65 3.15
C VAL A 59 -31.58 4.02 2.51
N ASP A 60 -32.73 4.67 2.69
CA ASP A 60 -33.94 4.45 1.90
C ASP A 60 -33.66 4.88 0.45
N GLY A 61 -33.13 3.96 -0.36
CA GLY A 61 -32.82 4.19 -1.77
C GLY A 61 -31.68 3.30 -2.29
N GLN A 62 -32.02 2.37 -3.18
CA GLN A 62 -31.06 1.70 -4.06
C GLN A 62 -30.36 2.75 -4.95
N GLU A 63 -29.28 3.36 -4.48
CA GLU A 63 -28.27 3.85 -5.43
C GLU A 63 -27.29 2.70 -5.65
N ALA A 64 -27.29 2.16 -6.86
CA ALA A 64 -26.22 1.29 -7.33
C ALA A 64 -24.88 2.03 -7.20
N SER A 65 -23.78 1.29 -7.01
CA SER A 65 -22.45 1.89 -7.13
C SER A 65 -22.32 2.50 -8.53
N LEU A 66 -22.24 3.83 -8.61
CA LEU A 66 -22.12 4.53 -9.88
C LEU A 66 -20.63 4.80 -10.15
N MET A 67 -20.07 4.03 -11.08
CA MET A 67 -18.77 4.29 -11.69
C MET A 67 -18.86 5.57 -12.54
N VAL A 68 -18.20 6.64 -12.10
CA VAL A 68 -18.20 7.92 -12.82
C VAL A 68 -16.83 8.10 -13.50
N PRO A 69 -16.79 8.50 -14.77
CA PRO A 69 -15.53 8.83 -15.44
C PRO A 69 -14.81 9.99 -14.75
N LYS A 70 -13.54 9.80 -14.43
CA LYS A 70 -12.67 10.80 -13.79
C LYS A 70 -11.39 11.01 -14.57
N ILE A 71 -10.98 12.26 -14.69
CA ILE A 71 -9.73 12.61 -15.36
C ILE A 71 -8.60 12.46 -14.34
N ILE A 72 -7.64 11.60 -14.65
CA ILE A 72 -6.49 11.32 -13.80
C ILE A 72 -5.22 11.47 -14.63
N GLY A 73 -4.27 12.26 -14.14
CA GLY A 73 -2.94 12.39 -14.75
C GLY A 73 -2.02 11.34 -14.18
N ILE A 74 -1.28 10.61 -15.02
CA ILE A 74 -0.30 9.62 -14.60
C ILE A 74 1.04 9.92 -15.26
N HIS A 75 2.09 9.91 -14.46
CA HIS A 75 3.46 10.04 -14.94
C HIS A 75 4.39 9.15 -14.12
N ILE A 76 5.07 8.20 -14.79
CA ILE A 76 6.05 7.30 -14.16
C ILE A 76 7.43 7.64 -14.71
N GLN A 77 8.34 8.04 -13.82
CA GLN A 77 9.71 8.40 -14.16
C GLN A 77 10.71 7.60 -13.33
N ASP A 78 11.87 7.33 -13.90
CA ASP A 78 13.00 6.72 -13.20
C ASP A 78 13.88 7.81 -12.60
N ASN A 79 14.24 7.63 -11.34
CA ASN A 79 15.05 8.59 -10.58
C ASN A 79 16.55 8.30 -10.68
N GLN A 80 16.97 7.26 -11.41
CA GLN A 80 18.38 6.95 -11.64
C GLN A 80 18.97 7.82 -12.76
N GLN A 81 20.15 8.37 -12.50
CA GLN A 81 21.02 8.88 -13.56
C GLN A 81 21.80 7.71 -14.15
N TYR A 82 21.46 7.32 -15.38
CA TYR A 82 22.19 6.30 -16.12
C TYR A 82 23.35 6.90 -16.90
N SER A 83 24.54 6.30 -16.78
CA SER A 83 25.64 6.57 -17.71
C SER A 83 25.45 5.79 -19.02
N GLU A 84 25.90 6.32 -20.16
CA GLU A 84 25.82 5.65 -21.47
C GLU A 84 26.42 4.22 -21.49
N ASN A 85 27.36 3.93 -20.59
CA ASN A 85 28.01 2.63 -20.47
C ASN A 85 27.18 1.58 -19.71
N MET A 86 26.14 1.99 -18.97
CA MET A 86 25.22 1.06 -18.28
C MET A 86 24.16 0.47 -19.22
N TYR A 87 23.81 1.15 -20.32
CA TYR A 87 22.89 0.68 -21.37
C TYR A 87 23.48 -0.35 -22.33
N ARG A 88 24.73 -0.79 -22.12
CA ARG A 88 25.42 -1.74 -23.02
C ARG A 88 25.60 -3.13 -22.43
N ASP A 89 25.32 -3.30 -21.13
CA ASP A 89 25.46 -4.58 -20.47
C ASP A 89 24.10 -5.30 -20.49
N LYS A 90 23.90 -6.13 -21.53
CA LYS A 90 22.66 -6.87 -21.88
C LYS A 90 22.07 -7.75 -20.78
N SER A 91 22.71 -7.84 -19.61
CA SER A 91 22.22 -8.52 -18.41
C SER A 91 21.67 -7.59 -17.32
N THR A 92 21.68 -6.27 -17.54
CA THR A 92 21.19 -5.30 -16.56
C THR A 92 19.85 -4.71 -17.01
N PHE A 93 18.92 -4.60 -16.07
CA PHE A 93 17.52 -4.14 -16.18
C PHE A 93 17.31 -2.79 -16.93
N ILE A 94 18.38 -2.10 -17.32
CA ILE A 94 18.41 -0.72 -17.79
C ILE A 94 17.96 -0.62 -19.26
N ASP A 95 18.10 -1.70 -20.04
CA ASP A 95 17.74 -1.73 -21.47
C ASP A 95 16.22 -1.75 -21.73
N GLN A 96 15.38 -1.95 -20.71
CA GLN A 96 13.92 -2.08 -20.88
C GLN A 96 13.18 -0.74 -20.84
N TYR A 97 13.77 0.30 -20.23
CA TYR A 97 12.99 1.47 -19.81
C TYR A 97 12.70 2.56 -20.86
N PRO A 98 13.42 2.77 -21.98
CA PRO A 98 12.90 3.75 -22.95
C PRO A 98 11.62 3.28 -23.66
N ASN A 99 11.33 1.97 -23.65
CA ASN A 99 10.16 1.38 -24.31
C ASN A 99 9.21 0.68 -23.32
N ALA A 100 9.39 0.89 -22.01
CA ALA A 100 8.51 0.29 -21.02
C ALA A 100 7.13 0.94 -21.07
N SER A 101 6.09 0.14 -20.83
CA SER A 101 4.73 0.62 -20.69
C SER A 101 4.02 -0.07 -19.53
N TYR A 102 3.02 0.60 -18.99
CA TYR A 102 2.27 0.18 -17.82
C TYR A 102 0.78 0.19 -18.13
N LEU A 103 0.07 -0.78 -17.60
CA LEU A 103 -1.36 -0.95 -17.71
C LEU A 103 -2.00 -0.46 -16.42
N VAL A 104 -2.91 0.49 -16.56
CA VAL A 104 -3.63 1.14 -15.48
C VAL A 104 -5.09 0.71 -15.52
N GLN A 105 -5.63 0.31 -14.38
CA GLN A 105 -7.04 -0.05 -14.21
C GLN A 105 -7.58 0.44 -12.87
N THR A 106 -8.89 0.55 -12.76
CA THR A 106 -9.60 0.78 -11.51
C THR A 106 -10.41 -0.45 -11.12
N ILE A 107 -10.45 -0.72 -9.81
CA ILE A 107 -11.18 -1.82 -9.20
C ILE A 107 -12.11 -1.25 -8.13
N PRO A 108 -13.43 -1.45 -8.26
CA PRO A 108 -14.38 -1.21 -7.19
C PRO A 108 -14.03 -2.02 -5.94
N LYS A 109 -14.11 -1.44 -4.74
CA LYS A 109 -13.80 -2.18 -3.51
C LYS A 109 -14.80 -3.29 -3.22
N GLU A 110 -16.08 -3.09 -3.54
CA GLU A 110 -17.14 -4.07 -3.22
C GLU A 110 -17.57 -4.93 -4.42
N GLU A 111 -17.28 -4.48 -5.65
CA GLU A 111 -17.59 -5.20 -6.89
C GLU A 111 -16.30 -5.59 -7.62
N ILE A 112 -15.49 -6.45 -6.99
CA ILE A 112 -14.16 -6.83 -7.47
C ILE A 112 -14.18 -7.47 -8.87
N ASP A 113 -15.31 -8.08 -9.26
CA ASP A 113 -15.50 -8.63 -10.60
C ASP A 113 -15.70 -7.55 -11.69
N ASN A 114 -15.95 -6.30 -11.30
CA ASN A 114 -16.26 -5.17 -12.18
C ASN A 114 -15.02 -4.27 -12.42
N ILE A 115 -13.88 -4.88 -12.73
CA ILE A 115 -12.61 -4.20 -13.01
C ILE A 115 -12.71 -3.44 -14.35
N SER A 116 -12.18 -2.22 -14.40
CA SER A 116 -12.17 -1.41 -15.62
C SER A 116 -11.34 -2.02 -16.76
N GLU A 117 -11.53 -1.46 -17.96
CA GLU A 117 -10.62 -1.67 -19.07
C GLU A 117 -9.21 -1.17 -18.76
N GLU A 118 -8.23 -1.73 -19.49
CA GLU A 118 -6.82 -1.41 -19.37
C GLU A 118 -6.45 -0.18 -20.19
N TYR A 119 -5.73 0.75 -19.56
CA TYR A 119 -5.15 1.90 -20.23
C TYR A 119 -3.63 1.77 -20.23
N GLU A 120 -3.02 1.84 -21.40
CA GLU A 120 -1.56 1.80 -21.53
C GLU A 120 -0.94 3.18 -21.35
N VAL A 121 0.10 3.25 -20.51
CA VAL A 121 0.87 4.44 -20.20
C VAL A 121 2.34 4.17 -20.54
N GLU A 122 2.88 4.94 -21.47
CA GLU A 122 4.30 4.90 -21.82
C GLU A 122 5.15 5.44 -20.65
N PHE A 123 6.28 4.79 -20.41
CA PHE A 123 7.25 5.25 -19.42
C PHE A 123 7.77 6.66 -19.76
N ASN A 124 7.99 7.48 -18.73
CA ASN A 124 8.49 8.85 -18.81
C ASN A 124 7.67 9.80 -19.70
N LYS A 125 6.36 9.50 -19.84
CA LYS A 125 5.40 10.34 -20.54
C LYS A 125 4.22 10.63 -19.62
N ALA A 126 3.99 11.91 -19.35
CA ALA A 126 2.79 12.32 -18.63
C ALA A 126 1.57 12.18 -19.55
N ILE A 127 0.54 11.48 -19.08
CA ILE A 127 -0.71 11.25 -19.82
C ILE A 127 -1.91 11.51 -18.92
N GLN A 128 -3.00 11.96 -19.52
CA GLN A 128 -4.31 12.05 -18.85
C GLN A 128 -5.18 10.89 -19.30
N LEU A 129 -5.73 10.17 -18.34
CA LEU A 129 -6.63 9.05 -18.55
C LEU A 129 -8.02 9.42 -18.03
N THR A 130 -9.05 8.84 -18.65
CA THR A 130 -10.41 8.87 -18.10
C THR A 130 -10.71 7.52 -17.49
N LEU A 131 -10.65 7.42 -16.17
CA LEU A 131 -10.83 6.18 -15.43
C LEU A 131 -12.22 6.16 -14.77
N PRO A 132 -12.97 5.06 -14.85
CA PRO A 132 -14.22 4.92 -14.11
C PRO A 132 -13.89 4.71 -12.62
N MET A 133 -14.31 5.63 -11.75
CA MET A 133 -14.07 5.56 -10.31
C MET A 133 -15.38 5.70 -9.55
N GLU A 134 -15.50 5.00 -8.43
CA GLU A 134 -16.65 5.13 -7.55
C GLU A 134 -16.62 6.50 -6.85
N THR A 135 -17.78 7.13 -6.69
CA THR A 135 -17.87 8.55 -6.27
C THR A 135 -18.59 8.82 -4.96
N SER A 136 -19.40 7.88 -4.43
CA SER A 136 -20.34 8.21 -3.36
C SER A 136 -20.49 7.17 -2.26
N ARG A 137 -20.10 5.90 -2.47
CA ARG A 137 -20.39 4.82 -1.52
C ARG A 137 -19.20 3.90 -1.22
N PHE A 138 -18.33 3.69 -2.19
CA PHE A 138 -17.26 2.70 -2.10
C PHE A 138 -15.95 3.31 -2.56
N SER A 139 -14.88 3.04 -1.82
CA SER A 139 -13.53 3.43 -2.18
C SER A 139 -13.06 2.61 -3.37
N SER A 140 -12.24 3.16 -4.27
CA SER A 140 -11.71 2.40 -5.41
C SER A 140 -10.22 2.18 -5.26
N PHE A 141 -9.73 1.06 -5.80
CA PHE A 141 -8.30 0.86 -6.01
C PHE A 141 -7.95 1.24 -7.44
N MET A 142 -6.79 1.88 -7.62
CA MET A 142 -6.11 1.90 -8.91
C MET A 142 -4.97 0.91 -8.86
N ILE A 143 -4.89 0.05 -9.86
CA ILE A 143 -3.77 -0.85 -10.04
C ILE A 143 -2.96 -0.44 -11.25
N ILE A 144 -1.65 -0.52 -11.11
CA ILE A 144 -0.68 -0.23 -12.17
C ILE A 144 0.29 -1.39 -12.25
N ARG A 145 0.33 -2.04 -13.41
CA ARG A 145 1.19 -3.20 -13.66
C ARG A 145 1.97 -3.01 -14.96
N PRO A 146 3.22 -3.46 -15.08
CA PRO A 146 3.96 -3.41 -16.33
C PRO A 146 3.29 -4.27 -17.41
N THR A 147 3.48 -3.92 -18.68
CA THR A 147 3.21 -4.83 -19.80
C THR A 147 4.17 -6.05 -19.78
N SER A 148 3.84 -7.11 -20.51
CA SER A 148 4.65 -8.33 -20.54
C SER A 148 6.13 -8.01 -20.82
N ASP A 149 7.03 -8.60 -20.03
CA ASP A 149 8.49 -8.40 -20.05
C ASP A 149 9.04 -7.10 -19.41
N ASN A 150 8.17 -6.23 -18.89
CA ASN A 150 8.57 -5.01 -18.17
C ASN A 150 8.48 -5.16 -16.64
N ARG A 151 9.11 -4.23 -15.91
CA ARG A 151 9.05 -4.10 -14.44
C ARG A 151 9.01 -2.63 -14.06
N PHE A 152 8.74 -2.31 -12.79
CA PHE A 152 9.02 -0.96 -12.30
C PHE A 152 10.52 -0.76 -12.12
N PRO A 153 11.05 0.45 -12.40
CA PRO A 153 12.42 0.80 -12.06
C PRO A 153 12.67 0.60 -10.57
N LYS A 154 13.91 0.31 -10.19
CA LYS A 154 14.26 0.18 -8.76
C LYS A 154 14.10 1.50 -8.00
N PHE A 155 14.25 2.62 -8.70
CA PHE A 155 14.10 3.96 -8.18
C PHE A 155 13.14 4.71 -9.10
N PHE A 156 11.97 5.07 -8.61
CA PHE A 156 10.98 5.71 -9.47
C PHE A 156 10.17 6.72 -8.68
N THR A 157 9.61 7.67 -9.43
CA THR A 157 8.54 8.52 -8.96
C THR A 157 7.31 8.22 -9.82
N LEU A 158 6.21 7.90 -9.17
CA LEU A 158 4.88 7.84 -9.77
C LEU A 158 4.11 9.06 -9.29
N ASP A 159 3.73 9.90 -10.24
CA ASP A 159 2.90 11.07 -10.01
C ASP A 159 1.48 10.78 -10.48
N VAL A 160 0.50 11.03 -9.60
CA VAL A 160 -0.94 10.93 -9.88
C VAL A 160 -1.58 12.29 -9.65
N ASN A 161 -2.12 12.90 -10.69
CA ASN A 161 -2.83 14.19 -10.61
C ASN A 161 -4.36 13.94 -10.61
N ASN A 162 -5.05 14.49 -9.62
CA ASN A 162 -6.48 14.26 -9.41
C ASN A 162 -7.38 15.37 -10.00
N PHE A 163 -6.83 16.37 -10.69
CA PHE A 163 -7.56 17.42 -11.43
C PHE A 163 -8.84 17.90 -10.69
N PRO A 164 -8.71 18.55 -9.51
CA PRO A 164 -9.84 18.91 -8.64
C PRO A 164 -10.92 19.71 -9.36
N SER A 165 -10.48 20.64 -10.22
CA SER A 165 -11.35 21.55 -10.95
C SER A 165 -12.26 20.84 -11.96
N GLU A 166 -11.76 19.75 -12.54
CA GLU A 166 -12.47 18.92 -13.50
C GLU A 166 -13.33 17.85 -12.80
N ASN A 167 -12.81 17.25 -11.73
CA ASN A 167 -13.45 16.12 -11.05
C ASN A 167 -14.53 16.52 -10.04
N LYS A 168 -14.62 17.82 -9.68
CA LYS A 168 -15.63 18.44 -8.79
C LYS A 168 -15.69 17.85 -7.37
N LYS A 169 -14.80 16.93 -7.04
CA LYS A 169 -14.56 16.31 -5.72
C LYS A 169 -13.11 15.87 -5.67
N ASP A 170 -12.46 16.05 -4.53
CA ASP A 170 -11.10 15.60 -4.33
C ASP A 170 -11.09 14.13 -3.89
N TYR A 171 -10.38 13.32 -4.65
CA TYR A 171 -9.97 12.01 -4.17
C TYR A 171 -8.86 12.22 -3.15
N VAL A 172 -9.21 12.00 -1.89
CA VAL A 172 -8.28 12.04 -0.77
C VAL A 172 -7.79 10.62 -0.52
N LEU A 173 -6.48 10.44 -0.32
CA LEU A 173 -5.96 9.17 0.17
C LEU A 173 -6.59 8.90 1.54
N TRP A 174 -7.01 7.67 1.78
CA TRP A 174 -7.86 7.34 2.94
C TRP A 174 -7.30 7.74 4.32
N GLY A 175 -5.98 7.79 4.49
CA GLY A 175 -5.36 8.24 5.75
C GLY A 175 -5.29 9.76 5.97
N ASP A 176 -5.77 10.57 5.02
CA ASP A 176 -5.70 12.04 5.08
C ASP A 176 -7.06 12.68 5.47
N SER A 177 -8.11 11.88 5.63
CA SER A 177 -9.34 12.32 6.33
C SER A 177 -9.10 12.31 7.84
N GLY A 178 -9.30 13.45 8.51
CA GLY A 178 -8.97 13.68 9.93
C GLY A 178 -9.68 12.81 10.98
N GLU A 179 -10.41 11.77 10.57
CA GLU A 179 -11.22 10.91 11.45
C GLU A 179 -10.72 9.45 11.55
N VAL A 180 -9.55 9.09 11.00
CA VAL A 180 -9.14 7.67 10.94
C VAL A 180 -8.16 7.29 12.06
N GLU A 181 -8.65 6.54 13.04
CA GLU A 181 -7.83 5.82 14.02
C GLU A 181 -7.02 4.71 13.32
N SER A 182 -5.70 4.89 13.23
CA SER A 182 -4.71 3.92 12.74
C SER A 182 -4.88 3.44 11.28
N SER A 183 -4.60 4.32 10.32
CA SER A 183 -4.45 3.91 8.92
C SER A 183 -3.25 2.94 8.76
N PRO A 184 -3.39 1.73 8.14
CA PRO A 184 -2.28 0.94 7.66
C PRO A 184 -1.23 1.79 6.94
N ASN A 185 0.01 1.67 7.40
CA ASN A 185 1.16 2.32 6.77
C ASN A 185 1.27 1.88 5.30
N ASN A 186 1.74 2.79 4.43
CA ASN A 186 2.15 2.44 3.08
C ASN A 186 3.22 1.34 3.13
N ASN A 187 2.99 0.24 2.43
CA ASN A 187 3.85 -0.93 2.56
C ASN A 187 3.93 -1.78 1.29
N VAL A 188 4.67 -2.90 1.38
CA VAL A 188 4.77 -3.88 0.30
C VAL A 188 3.93 -5.11 0.62
N ILE A 189 2.91 -5.38 -0.19
CA ILE A 189 2.16 -6.62 -0.13
C ILE A 189 2.94 -7.72 -0.86
N THR A 190 3.01 -8.87 -0.22
CA THR A 190 3.66 -10.10 -0.67
C THR A 190 2.74 -11.29 -0.41
N PRO A 191 2.97 -12.45 -1.05
CA PRO A 191 2.20 -13.67 -0.78
C PRO A 191 2.12 -14.05 0.71
N TYR A 192 3.09 -13.64 1.52
CA TYR A 192 3.19 -13.98 2.94
C TYR A 192 2.38 -13.07 3.86
N ASN A 193 2.09 -11.83 3.45
CA ASN A 193 1.36 -10.85 4.26
C ASN A 193 0.06 -10.36 3.61
N VAL A 194 -0.32 -10.86 2.42
CA VAL A 194 -1.56 -10.45 1.73
C VAL A 194 -2.81 -10.58 2.61
N LYS A 195 -2.88 -11.62 3.43
CA LYS A 195 -4.02 -11.88 4.33
C LYS A 195 -4.07 -10.99 5.57
N SER A 196 -2.98 -10.27 5.89
CA SER A 196 -2.94 -9.36 7.04
C SER A 196 -3.42 -7.94 6.70
N HIS A 197 -3.78 -7.69 5.44
CA HIS A 197 -4.28 -6.38 5.00
C HIS A 197 -5.81 -6.31 5.13
N PRO A 198 -6.38 -5.16 5.51
CA PRO A 198 -7.82 -4.99 5.70
C PRO A 198 -8.56 -4.79 4.37
N HIS A 199 -8.35 -5.72 3.43
CA HIS A 199 -9.04 -5.77 2.15
C HIS A 199 -10.16 -6.82 2.18
N PRO A 200 -11.15 -6.72 1.27
CA PRO A 200 -12.06 -7.84 1.01
C PRO A 200 -11.25 -9.13 0.74
N LYS A 201 -11.67 -10.24 1.33
CA LYS A 201 -10.93 -11.52 1.29
C LYS A 201 -10.76 -12.08 -0.11
N ASP A 202 -11.65 -11.69 -1.02
CA ASP A 202 -11.72 -12.08 -2.43
C ASP A 202 -10.97 -11.13 -3.36
N LEU A 203 -10.50 -9.97 -2.88
CA LEU A 203 -9.76 -8.99 -3.68
C LEU A 203 -8.46 -9.59 -4.23
N MET A 204 -7.73 -10.31 -3.38
CA MET A 204 -6.41 -10.85 -3.71
C MET A 204 -6.33 -12.35 -3.48
N GLN A 205 -5.82 -13.06 -4.48
CA GLN A 205 -5.58 -14.50 -4.42
C GLN A 205 -4.08 -14.78 -4.60
N VAL A 206 -3.58 -15.85 -3.99
CA VAL A 206 -2.19 -16.27 -4.12
C VAL A 206 -2.14 -17.60 -4.86
N GLU A 207 -1.50 -17.60 -6.02
CA GLU A 207 -1.28 -18.79 -6.84
C GLU A 207 0.19 -18.80 -7.29
N ASP A 208 0.87 -19.95 -7.16
CA ASP A 208 2.27 -20.13 -7.56
C ASP A 208 3.23 -19.03 -7.04
N SER A 209 3.00 -18.57 -5.80
CA SER A 209 3.74 -17.47 -5.16
C SER A 209 3.60 -16.09 -5.83
N ASN A 210 2.65 -15.91 -6.74
CA ASN A 210 2.22 -14.61 -7.26
C ASN A 210 0.89 -14.21 -6.63
N ILE A 211 0.63 -12.91 -6.60
CA ILE A 211 -0.62 -12.31 -6.16
C ILE A 211 -1.44 -11.99 -7.40
N TYR A 212 -2.72 -12.32 -7.37
CA TYR A 212 -3.68 -12.05 -8.41
C TYR A 212 -4.80 -11.17 -7.89
N ILE A 213 -5.25 -10.22 -8.70
CA ILE A 213 -6.49 -9.49 -8.49
C ILE A 213 -7.42 -9.83 -9.65
N GLY A 214 -8.51 -10.54 -9.37
CA GLY A 214 -9.29 -11.21 -10.42
C GLY A 214 -8.39 -12.11 -11.27
N LYS A 215 -8.37 -11.89 -12.59
CA LYS A 215 -7.53 -12.62 -13.55
C LYS A 215 -6.12 -12.02 -13.75
N TYR A 216 -5.80 -10.91 -13.10
CA TYR A 216 -4.59 -10.14 -13.38
C TYR A 216 -3.47 -10.52 -12.42
N ASN A 217 -2.33 -10.93 -12.98
CA ASN A 217 -1.13 -11.22 -12.22
C ASN A 217 -0.44 -9.91 -11.79
N MET A 218 -0.33 -9.69 -10.49
CA MET A 218 0.29 -8.52 -9.87
C MET A 218 1.75 -8.79 -9.45
N GLY A 219 2.26 -10.00 -9.70
CA GLY A 219 3.60 -10.41 -9.30
C GLY A 219 3.70 -10.75 -7.81
N ARG A 220 4.88 -10.55 -7.21
CA ARG A 220 5.19 -11.00 -5.85
C ARG A 220 5.30 -9.86 -4.84
N LYS A 221 5.43 -8.63 -5.34
CA LYS A 221 5.64 -7.42 -4.55
C LYS A 221 4.79 -6.28 -5.09
N ILE A 222 3.65 -6.05 -4.45
CA ILE A 222 2.77 -4.93 -4.76
C ILE A 222 3.16 -3.77 -3.83
N LEU A 223 3.55 -2.62 -4.39
CA LEU A 223 3.65 -1.39 -3.61
C LEU A 223 2.25 -0.87 -3.33
N HIS A 224 1.89 -0.80 -2.07
CA HIS A 224 0.55 -0.47 -1.64
C HIS A 224 0.50 0.88 -0.94
N ILE A 225 -0.30 1.79 -1.50
CA ILE A 225 -0.40 3.19 -1.08
C ILE A 225 -1.80 3.46 -0.54
N HIS A 226 -1.87 3.93 0.70
CA HIS A 226 -3.10 4.21 1.44
C HIS A 226 -3.19 5.64 1.96
N THR A 227 -2.03 6.22 2.30
CA THR A 227 -1.94 7.47 3.04
C THR A 227 -0.71 8.26 2.60
N LEU A 228 -0.61 9.51 3.04
CA LEU A 228 0.62 10.30 2.94
C LEU A 228 1.66 9.80 3.93
N GLY A 229 2.94 10.04 3.62
CA GLY A 229 4.07 9.71 4.46
C GLY A 229 4.85 8.47 4.02
N THR A 230 5.60 7.91 4.97
CA THR A 230 6.67 6.94 4.68
C THR A 230 6.15 5.61 4.15
N ILE A 231 6.88 5.04 3.19
CA ILE A 231 6.66 3.70 2.65
C ILE A 231 7.65 2.74 3.31
N PHE A 232 7.14 1.64 3.87
CA PHE A 232 7.96 0.62 4.53
C PHE A 232 8.00 -0.69 3.73
N ASP A 233 9.14 -1.38 3.77
CA ASP A 233 9.19 -2.79 3.37
C ASP A 233 8.71 -3.72 4.51
N ASN A 234 8.73 -5.02 4.26
CA ASN A 234 8.35 -6.03 5.27
C ASN A 234 9.34 -6.15 6.45
N ASN A 235 10.48 -5.46 6.40
CA ASN A 235 11.45 -5.37 7.49
C ASN A 235 11.36 -4.01 8.21
N TYR A 236 10.32 -3.22 7.97
CA TYR A 236 10.13 -1.86 8.50
C TYR A 236 11.24 -0.89 8.10
N MET A 237 11.95 -1.18 7.01
CA MET A 237 12.88 -0.24 6.42
C MET A 237 12.10 0.77 5.57
N ASN A 238 12.37 2.05 5.78
CA ASN A 238 11.86 3.10 4.88
C ASN A 238 12.46 2.88 3.48
N ILE A 239 11.59 2.72 2.49
CA ILE A 239 11.95 2.55 1.07
C ILE A 239 11.51 3.71 0.17
N GLY A 240 10.79 4.69 0.73
CA GLY A 240 10.13 5.72 -0.04
C GLY A 240 9.21 6.61 0.78
N ASN A 241 8.55 7.54 0.09
CA ASN A 241 7.60 8.47 0.69
C ASN A 241 6.46 8.79 -0.27
N VAL A 242 5.30 9.15 0.28
CA VAL A 242 4.14 9.64 -0.46
C VAL A 242 3.85 11.07 0.00
N ASP A 243 3.86 12.01 -0.93
CA ASP A 243 3.61 13.43 -0.66
C ASP A 243 2.52 13.98 -1.57
N THR A 244 1.93 15.10 -1.17
CA THR A 244 1.03 15.90 -2.01
C THR A 244 1.69 17.23 -2.35
N VAL A 245 1.72 17.58 -3.65
CA VAL A 245 2.24 18.86 -4.15
C VAL A 245 1.34 19.31 -5.29
N ASP A 246 0.71 20.48 -5.17
CA ASP A 246 -0.10 21.09 -6.24
C ASP A 246 -1.09 20.10 -6.89
N ASP A 247 -1.99 19.52 -6.08
CA ASP A 247 -3.04 18.56 -6.49
C ASP A 247 -2.51 17.21 -7.05
N LYS A 248 -1.22 16.96 -6.86
CA LYS A 248 -0.53 15.74 -7.30
C LYS A 248 -0.11 14.90 -6.10
N ILE A 249 -0.52 13.64 -6.08
CA ILE A 249 0.05 12.62 -5.20
C ILE A 249 1.34 12.13 -5.84
N SER A 250 2.47 12.30 -5.16
CA SER A 250 3.80 11.87 -5.61
C SER A 250 4.27 10.70 -4.76
N ILE A 251 4.40 9.53 -5.37
CA ILE A 251 4.86 8.29 -4.75
C ILE A 251 6.32 8.07 -5.17
N GLN A 252 7.24 8.20 -4.22
CA GLN A 252 8.68 8.08 -4.48
C GLN A 252 9.23 6.80 -3.88
N CYS A 253 9.75 5.90 -4.71
CA CYS A 253 10.56 4.77 -4.26
C CYS A 253 12.04 5.12 -4.43
N SER A 254 12.78 5.27 -3.32
CA SER A 254 14.13 5.86 -3.30
C SER A 254 15.23 4.92 -2.82
N LYS A 255 14.89 3.70 -2.37
CA LYS A 255 15.87 2.73 -1.83
C LYS A 255 16.11 1.50 -2.69
N GLY A 256 15.74 1.55 -3.97
CA GLY A 256 16.13 0.49 -4.90
C GLY A 256 15.32 -0.80 -4.73
N HIS A 257 14.08 -0.71 -4.25
CA HIS A 257 13.26 -1.88 -3.97
C HIS A 257 12.65 -2.42 -5.27
N MET A 258 12.68 -3.75 -5.46
CA MET A 258 11.99 -4.37 -6.59
C MET A 258 10.49 -4.38 -6.34
N ILE A 259 9.73 -3.66 -7.15
CA ILE A 259 8.27 -3.61 -7.14
C ILE A 259 7.78 -4.22 -8.45
N ASP A 260 6.81 -5.12 -8.37
CA ASP A 260 6.23 -5.76 -9.56
C ASP A 260 4.99 -4.99 -10.04
N SER A 261 4.21 -4.43 -9.11
CA SER A 261 3.03 -3.61 -9.41
C SER A 261 2.77 -2.57 -8.32
N VAL A 262 1.95 -1.57 -8.60
CA VAL A 262 1.49 -0.58 -7.62
C VAL A 262 -0.02 -0.71 -7.45
N MET A 263 -0.51 -0.61 -6.22
CA MET A 263 -1.92 -0.48 -5.89
C MET A 263 -2.13 0.75 -5.02
N ILE A 264 -2.99 1.65 -5.45
CA ILE A 264 -3.31 2.90 -4.75
C ILE A 264 -4.76 2.85 -4.31
N TYR A 265 -5.00 3.07 -3.03
CA TYR A 265 -6.33 3.17 -2.47
C TYR A 265 -6.80 4.62 -2.46
N PHE A 266 -7.84 4.90 -3.22
CA PHE A 266 -8.54 6.17 -3.17
C PHE A 266 -9.70 6.04 -2.19
N GLY A 267 -9.68 6.85 -1.13
CA GLY A 267 -10.72 6.85 -0.10
C GLY A 267 -12.08 7.29 -0.64
N VAL A 268 -13.06 7.42 0.26
CA VAL A 268 -14.35 8.01 -0.10
C VAL A 268 -14.12 9.47 -0.52
N PRO A 269 -14.66 9.92 -1.66
CA PRO A 269 -14.55 11.33 -2.04
C PRO A 269 -15.15 12.21 -0.96
N SER A 270 -14.35 13.14 -0.44
CA SER A 270 -14.85 14.17 0.47
C SER A 270 -15.55 15.24 -0.36
N ASP A 271 -16.71 15.68 0.10
CA ASP A 271 -17.20 16.99 -0.29
C ASP A 271 -16.27 18.01 0.37
N ILE A 272 -15.72 18.94 -0.43
CA ILE A 272 -15.00 20.13 0.07
C ILE A 272 -15.99 21.29 0.09
#